data_AF-A0A0L8FPH8-F1
#
_entry.id   AF-A0A0L8FPH8-F1
#
_cell.length_a   1.000
_cell.length_b   1.000
_cell.length_c   1.000
_cell.angle_alpha   90.00
_cell.angle_beta   90.00
_cell.angle_gamma   90.00
#
_symmetry.space_group_name_H-M   'P 1'
#
loop_
_entity.id
_entity.type
_entity.pdbx_description
1 polymer ?
#
loop_
_entity_poly.entity_id
_entity_poly.type
_entity_poly.pdbx_seq_one_letter_code
_entity_poly.pdbx_strand_id
1 'polypeptide(L)'
;MAAGSGDKTKILSEKHNGNSMEDYETIEGHAEGPPTNNVFKDDVEFSHLVRESETAIECGVHPELSSKGSSGCYFIRNVEGKIIGVFKPKDEEPYGHLNPKWTKWMHKLCCPCCFGRSCLVPNQGYLSEAGASLVDQKLNLNIVPKTKVVKLASETFNYTAIDKMKARTKKNIMNRVPAVGRHFHRIGLPPKVGSFQLFVTGYKDADYWLRKFDNEALPESTSVHFQNLFERLVILDYIIRNTDRGNDNWLIKYETAAAGTPDEGWDMIENPRISIAAIDNGLAFPFKHPDEWRTYPYHWAWLSQAKKPFSQEIKDLVYPKLDSAEFVQGLCEDLYELFRHDKGFDKATFEKQMSVMRGQIINIQRALQNGKSPVELVQMPVVTVERTSNLVGYPRFTQSFAHRAPFFSWC
;
A
#
# COMPACT_ATOMS: atom_id res chain seq x y z
N MET A 1 18.71 66.03 -49.14
CA MET A 1 18.68 66.00 -47.67
C MET A 1 20.12 65.89 -47.20
N ALA A 2 20.60 66.91 -46.51
CA ALA A 2 22.00 67.09 -46.10
C ALA A 2 22.14 66.94 -44.58
N ALA A 3 23.39 66.66 -44.16
CA ALA A 3 23.99 66.81 -42.83
C ALA A 3 23.51 65.82 -41.74
N GLY A 4 24.33 65.33 -40.80
CA GLY A 4 25.71 65.60 -40.37
C GLY A 4 26.08 64.55 -39.29
N SER A 5 27.31 64.03 -39.22
CA SER A 5 28.44 64.51 -38.40
C SER A 5 28.13 64.74 -36.92
N GLY A 6 28.82 64.02 -36.03
CA GLY A 6 28.83 64.27 -34.59
C GLY A 6 29.75 63.33 -33.80
N ASP A 7 31.03 63.68 -33.75
CA ASP A 7 32.05 63.16 -32.84
C ASP A 7 31.87 63.72 -31.40
N LYS A 8 32.30 62.97 -30.36
CA LYS A 8 32.98 63.42 -29.12
C LYS A 8 32.76 62.55 -27.86
N THR A 9 33.86 61.87 -27.47
CA THR A 9 34.53 61.81 -26.14
C THR A 9 33.78 61.76 -24.80
N LYS A 10 34.16 60.73 -24.01
CA LYS A 10 34.50 60.65 -22.56
C LYS A 10 33.54 61.23 -21.52
N ILE A 11 33.23 60.43 -20.48
CA ILE A 11 33.59 60.66 -19.06
C ILE A 11 33.35 59.37 -18.24
N LEU A 12 34.33 59.01 -17.42
CA LEU A 12 34.27 58.02 -16.35
C LEU A 12 33.48 58.58 -15.16
N SER A 13 32.62 57.77 -14.53
CA SER A 13 32.37 57.88 -13.09
C SER A 13 32.01 56.52 -12.49
N GLU A 14 32.75 56.19 -11.43
CA GLU A 14 32.60 55.02 -10.57
C GLU A 14 31.45 55.18 -9.56
N LYS A 15 30.91 54.03 -9.15
CA LYS A 15 30.36 53.66 -7.81
C LYS A 15 29.11 54.40 -7.26
N HIS A 16 28.00 53.68 -7.16
CA HIS A 16 27.48 53.08 -5.91
C HIS A 16 26.05 52.56 -6.10
N ASN A 17 25.85 51.25 -5.91
CA ASN A 17 24.61 50.62 -5.46
C ASN A 17 25.09 49.35 -4.73
N GLY A 18 24.82 49.12 -3.45
CA GLY A 18 23.52 49.23 -2.80
C GLY A 18 23.02 47.80 -2.61
N ASN A 19 23.32 47.22 -1.45
CA ASN A 19 22.96 45.86 -1.04
C ASN A 19 21.47 45.53 -1.32
N SER A 20 21.21 44.42 -2.02
CA SER A 20 20.07 43.56 -1.73
C SER A 20 20.45 42.11 -2.05
N MET A 21 20.29 41.29 -1.02
CA MET A 21 20.64 39.89 -0.88
C MET A 21 19.64 39.02 -1.63
N GLU A 22 20.08 38.32 -2.68
CA GLU A 22 19.43 37.16 -3.30
C GLU A 22 20.44 36.48 -4.24
N ASP A 23 20.28 35.17 -4.43
CA ASP A 23 21.03 34.25 -5.31
C ASP A 23 22.28 33.56 -4.73
N TYR A 24 22.03 32.48 -3.97
CA TYR A 24 22.98 31.36 -3.88
C TYR A 24 22.63 30.34 -4.96
N GLU A 25 23.22 30.52 -6.15
CA GLU A 25 23.31 29.48 -7.17
C GLU A 25 24.25 28.35 -6.71
N THR A 26 23.64 27.19 -6.55
CA THR A 26 24.06 25.87 -7.02
C THR A 26 25.57 25.58 -7.16
N ILE A 27 26.10 24.75 -6.25
CA ILE A 27 27.31 23.95 -6.48
C ILE A 27 26.85 22.53 -6.85
N GLU A 28 26.72 22.26 -8.14
CA GLU A 28 26.46 20.93 -8.70
C GLU A 28 27.75 20.11 -8.80
N GLY A 29 27.67 18.85 -8.38
CA GLY A 29 28.77 17.89 -8.50
C GLY A 29 28.43 16.47 -8.05
N HIS A 30 27.17 16.05 -8.16
CA HIS A 30 26.79 14.64 -7.92
C HIS A 30 26.07 14.09 -9.16
N ALA A 31 26.51 12.92 -9.59
CA ALA A 31 25.98 12.23 -10.76
C ALA A 31 24.50 11.86 -10.53
N GLU A 32 23.59 12.68 -11.04
CA GLU A 32 22.15 12.39 -11.01
C GLU A 32 21.86 11.15 -11.85
N GLY A 33 21.50 10.05 -11.18
CA GLY A 33 20.75 8.99 -11.83
C GLY A 33 19.41 9.53 -12.34
N PRO A 34 18.82 8.95 -13.41
CA PRO A 34 17.56 9.46 -13.92
C PRO A 34 16.48 9.38 -12.84
N PRO A 35 15.63 10.40 -12.67
CA PRO A 35 14.62 10.42 -11.63
C PRO A 35 13.70 9.21 -11.78
N THR A 36 13.82 8.28 -10.84
CA THR A 36 12.69 7.49 -10.37
C THR A 36 11.67 8.54 -9.93
N ASN A 37 10.65 8.79 -10.75
CA ASN A 37 9.71 9.91 -10.55
C ASN A 37 8.79 9.65 -9.33
N ASN A 38 9.38 9.41 -8.15
CA ASN A 38 8.79 9.05 -6.88
C ASN A 38 8.45 10.32 -6.07
N VAL A 39 7.85 11.31 -6.75
CA VAL A 39 7.48 12.58 -6.12
C VAL A 39 5.98 12.55 -5.85
N PHE A 40 5.62 12.54 -4.57
CA PHE A 40 4.23 12.54 -4.09
C PHE A 40 3.91 13.93 -3.54
N LYS A 41 3.40 14.81 -4.41
CA LYS A 41 3.14 16.23 -4.07
C LYS A 41 2.12 16.39 -2.95
N ASP A 42 1.21 15.44 -2.84
CA ASP A 42 0.18 15.31 -1.80
C ASP A 42 0.72 14.74 -0.48
N ASP A 43 1.97 14.24 -0.45
CA ASP A 43 2.53 13.50 0.67
C ASP A 43 4.06 13.69 0.75
N VAL A 44 4.46 14.84 1.28
CA VAL A 44 5.88 15.25 1.38
C VAL A 44 6.66 14.29 2.29
N GLU A 45 6.06 13.84 3.39
CA GLU A 45 6.69 12.88 4.31
C GLU A 45 7.02 11.55 3.60
N PHE A 46 6.07 11.00 2.84
CA PHE A 46 6.31 9.78 2.08
C PHE A 46 7.36 9.99 0.98
N SER A 47 7.36 11.15 0.32
CA SER A 47 8.39 11.51 -0.66
C SER A 47 9.79 11.55 -0.03
N HIS A 48 9.91 12.15 1.16
CA HIS A 48 11.18 12.22 1.89
C HIS A 48 11.68 10.82 2.28
N LEU A 49 10.79 9.94 2.73
CA LEU A 49 11.15 8.58 3.10
C LEU A 49 11.58 7.73 1.89
N VAL A 50 10.92 7.88 0.74
CA VAL A 50 11.38 7.23 -0.50
C VAL A 50 12.74 7.80 -0.91
N ARG A 51 12.96 9.11 -0.78
CA ARG A 51 14.27 9.71 -1.07
C ARG A 51 15.36 9.20 -0.13
N GLU A 52 15.06 9.03 1.16
CA GLU A 52 15.96 8.42 2.14
C GLU A 52 16.36 6.99 1.73
N SER A 53 15.41 6.21 1.18
CA SER A 53 15.71 4.88 0.65
C SER A 53 16.60 4.88 -0.60
N GLU A 54 16.42 5.85 -1.50
CA GLU A 54 17.24 6.00 -2.70
C GLU A 54 18.67 6.40 -2.32
N THR A 55 18.82 7.38 -1.43
CA THR A 55 20.12 7.79 -0.89
C THR A 55 20.84 6.63 -0.19
N ALA A 56 20.13 5.82 0.60
CA ALA A 56 20.71 4.64 1.24
C ALA A 56 21.28 3.65 0.21
N ILE A 57 20.54 3.38 -0.87
CA ILE A 57 20.98 2.52 -1.97
C ILE A 57 22.22 3.11 -2.67
N GLU A 58 22.23 4.42 -2.93
CA GLU A 58 23.35 5.13 -3.53
C GLU A 58 24.62 5.07 -2.65
N CYS A 59 24.45 5.11 -1.33
CA CYS A 59 25.51 4.92 -0.34
C CYS A 59 25.93 3.45 -0.11
N GLY A 60 25.36 2.50 -0.86
CA GLY A 60 25.70 1.07 -0.75
C GLY A 60 24.96 0.30 0.34
N VAL A 61 23.98 0.92 1.02
CA VAL A 61 23.08 0.25 1.95
C VAL A 61 21.90 -0.32 1.15
N HIS A 62 22.03 -1.59 0.77
CA HIS A 62 21.05 -2.23 -0.11
C HIS A 62 19.88 -2.88 0.65
N PRO A 63 18.68 -2.94 0.04
CA PRO A 63 17.55 -3.71 0.51
C PRO A 63 17.87 -5.19 0.72
N GLU A 64 17.32 -5.76 1.79
CA GLU A 64 17.54 -7.15 2.18
C GLU A 64 16.31 -8.01 1.87
N LEU A 65 16.49 -9.13 1.16
CA LEU A 65 15.40 -10.05 0.84
C LEU A 65 14.92 -10.76 2.12
N SER A 66 13.62 -10.69 2.39
CA SER A 66 13.00 -11.42 3.48
C SER A 66 13.08 -12.93 3.26
N SER A 67 13.56 -13.64 4.28
CA SER A 67 13.59 -15.11 4.30
C SER A 67 12.18 -15.71 4.33
N LYS A 68 11.20 -15.00 4.92
CA LYS A 68 9.79 -15.41 4.99
C LYS A 68 9.03 -15.10 3.69
N GLY A 69 7.93 -15.82 3.45
CA GLY A 69 7.04 -15.60 2.30
C GLY A 69 7.49 -16.28 1.00
N SER A 70 6.69 -16.12 -0.06
CA SER A 70 6.82 -16.86 -1.33
C SER A 70 7.18 -16.00 -2.57
N SER A 71 7.45 -14.71 -2.37
CA SER A 71 7.77 -13.73 -3.41
C SER A 71 8.98 -12.87 -3.03
N GLY A 72 9.38 -11.99 -3.95
CA GLY A 72 10.31 -10.89 -3.65
C GLY A 72 9.67 -9.89 -2.69
N CYS A 73 10.18 -9.86 -1.46
CA CYS A 73 9.78 -8.94 -0.41
C CYS A 73 11.05 -8.45 0.27
N TYR A 74 11.34 -7.15 0.17
CA TYR A 74 12.62 -6.59 0.57
C TYR A 74 12.43 -5.60 1.72
N PHE A 75 13.22 -5.75 2.78
CA PHE A 75 13.34 -4.73 3.82
C PHE A 75 14.23 -3.61 3.31
N ILE A 76 13.66 -2.42 3.22
CA ILE A 76 14.32 -1.19 2.82
C ILE A 76 14.91 -0.54 4.06
N ARG A 77 16.17 -0.13 3.97
CA ARG A 77 16.90 0.53 5.05
C ARG A 77 17.26 1.96 4.67
N ASN A 78 17.45 2.80 5.68
CA ASN A 78 18.07 4.12 5.52
C ASN A 78 19.61 4.03 5.62
N VAL A 79 20.29 5.17 5.55
CA VAL A 79 21.76 5.24 5.60
C VAL A 79 22.33 4.76 6.94
N GLU A 80 21.58 4.88 8.04
CA GLU A 80 21.93 4.34 9.36
C GLU A 80 21.66 2.82 9.49
N GLY A 81 21.09 2.19 8.47
CA GLY A 81 20.76 0.76 8.46
C GLY A 81 19.44 0.40 9.16
N LYS A 82 18.65 1.37 9.62
CA LYS A 82 17.32 1.15 10.19
C LYS A 82 16.33 0.78 9.10
N ILE A 83 15.46 -0.20 9.34
CA ILE A 83 14.39 -0.57 8.41
C ILE A 83 13.33 0.54 8.40
N ILE A 84 13.07 1.10 7.22
CA ILE A 84 12.10 2.19 7.01
C ILE A 84 10.89 1.76 6.19
N GLY A 85 11.02 0.68 5.41
CA GLY A 85 9.93 0.21 4.56
C GLY A 85 10.08 -1.24 4.11
N VAL A 86 9.01 -1.73 3.49
CA VAL A 86 8.94 -3.02 2.82
C VAL A 86 8.60 -2.77 1.36
N PHE A 87 9.43 -3.26 0.46
CA PHE A 87 9.23 -3.14 -0.98
C PHE A 87 8.94 -4.50 -1.63
N LYS A 88 7.85 -4.57 -2.39
CA LYS A 88 7.45 -5.77 -3.14
C LYS A 88 7.39 -5.45 -4.64
N PRO A 89 8.45 -5.77 -5.41
CA PRO A 89 8.47 -5.50 -6.84
C PRO A 89 7.50 -6.39 -7.61
N LYS A 90 6.75 -5.78 -8.53
CA LYS A 90 5.72 -6.43 -9.37
C LYS A 90 6.25 -7.68 -10.07
N ASP A 91 7.43 -7.59 -10.69
CA ASP A 91 7.99 -8.67 -11.50
C ASP A 91 8.52 -9.86 -10.68
N GLU A 92 8.57 -9.74 -9.35
CA GLU A 92 8.99 -10.77 -8.41
C GLU A 92 7.85 -11.32 -7.53
N GLU A 93 6.60 -10.95 -7.83
CA GLU A 93 5.40 -11.53 -7.23
C GLU A 93 5.37 -13.06 -7.42
N PRO A 94 4.52 -13.81 -6.68
CA PRO A 94 4.48 -15.27 -6.76
C PRO A 94 4.38 -15.86 -8.18
N TYR A 95 3.70 -15.14 -9.09
CA TYR A 95 3.52 -15.49 -10.50
C TYR A 95 4.31 -14.57 -11.46
N GLY A 96 5.12 -13.67 -10.92
CA GLY A 96 6.02 -12.80 -11.67
C GLY A 96 7.11 -13.61 -12.37
N HIS A 97 7.55 -13.12 -13.53
CA HIS A 97 8.54 -13.80 -14.38
C HIS A 97 9.95 -13.81 -13.77
N LEU A 98 10.21 -12.99 -12.74
CA LEU A 98 11.49 -12.90 -12.03
C LEU A 98 11.35 -13.24 -10.55
N ASN A 99 10.37 -14.06 -10.15
CA ASN A 99 10.26 -14.51 -8.76
C ASN A 99 11.58 -15.17 -8.29
N PRO A 100 12.26 -14.65 -7.25
CA PRO A 100 13.51 -15.20 -6.75
C PRO A 100 13.34 -16.52 -5.98
N LYS A 101 12.12 -16.89 -5.58
CA LYS A 101 11.82 -18.09 -4.80
C LYS A 101 11.35 -19.23 -5.73
N TRP A 102 12.21 -20.23 -5.89
CA TRP A 102 12.06 -21.38 -6.81
C TRP A 102 10.82 -22.26 -6.55
N THR A 103 10.29 -22.27 -5.32
CA THR A 103 9.26 -23.20 -4.86
C THR A 103 7.96 -23.16 -5.68
N LYS A 104 7.58 -22.02 -6.25
CA LYS A 104 6.37 -21.92 -7.08
C LYS A 104 6.58 -22.25 -8.56
N TRP A 105 7.81 -22.24 -9.07
CA TRP A 105 8.10 -22.73 -10.44
C TRP A 105 7.90 -24.25 -10.54
N MET A 106 8.36 -24.99 -9.52
CA MET A 106 8.16 -26.44 -9.41
C MET A 106 6.66 -26.81 -9.26
N HIS A 107 5.90 -26.03 -8.48
CA HIS A 107 4.45 -26.23 -8.35
C HIS A 107 3.67 -25.88 -9.63
N LYS A 108 4.09 -24.85 -10.39
CA LYS A 108 3.50 -24.45 -11.68
C LYS A 108 3.65 -25.53 -12.76
N LEU A 109 4.69 -26.36 -12.66
CA LEU A 109 4.97 -27.44 -13.61
C LEU A 109 4.17 -28.73 -13.31
N CYS A 110 3.82 -28.99 -12.05
CA CYS A 110 3.28 -30.29 -11.62
C CYS A 110 1.74 -30.38 -11.52
N CYS A 111 0.96 -29.29 -11.41
CA CYS A 111 -0.52 -29.36 -11.29
C CYS A 111 -1.31 -28.19 -11.93
N PRO A 112 -1.23 -27.88 -13.23
CA PRO A 112 -1.76 -26.64 -13.84
C PRO A 112 -3.24 -26.25 -13.57
N CYS A 113 -4.13 -27.17 -13.18
CA CYS A 113 -5.57 -26.92 -12.96
C CYS A 113 -5.95 -26.30 -11.59
N CYS A 114 -5.01 -26.13 -10.66
CA CYS A 114 -5.29 -25.67 -9.29
C CYS A 114 -4.55 -24.38 -8.88
N PHE A 115 -3.94 -23.62 -9.78
CA PHE A 115 -2.98 -22.58 -9.38
C PHE A 115 -3.50 -21.15 -9.60
N GLY A 116 -3.24 -20.30 -8.60
CA GLY A 116 -3.77 -18.94 -8.56
C GLY A 116 -5.14 -18.85 -7.88
N ARG A 117 -5.43 -17.67 -7.33
CA ARG A 117 -6.79 -17.33 -6.94
C ARG A 117 -7.51 -16.88 -8.21
N SER A 118 -8.34 -17.76 -8.79
CA SER A 118 -9.04 -17.53 -10.07
C SER A 118 -9.94 -16.30 -10.10
N CYS A 119 -10.27 -15.73 -8.93
CA CYS A 119 -11.01 -14.50 -8.76
C CYS A 119 -10.15 -13.23 -8.74
N LEU A 120 -8.82 -13.35 -8.74
CA LEU A 120 -7.88 -12.22 -8.72
C LEU A 120 -7.25 -11.97 -10.08
N VAL A 121 -6.95 -10.70 -10.37
CA VAL A 121 -6.17 -10.32 -11.54
C VAL A 121 -4.70 -10.72 -11.32
N PRO A 122 -4.07 -11.46 -12.26
CA PRO A 122 -2.67 -11.83 -12.11
C PRO A 122 -1.74 -10.61 -12.10
N ASN A 123 -0.66 -10.68 -11.31
CA ASN A 123 0.47 -9.72 -11.36
C ASN A 123 0.09 -8.26 -11.05
N GLN A 124 -0.91 -8.07 -10.19
CA GLN A 124 -1.36 -6.77 -9.69
C GLN A 124 -1.35 -6.71 -8.15
N GLY A 125 -0.58 -7.58 -7.48
CA GLY A 125 -0.53 -7.61 -6.02
C GLY A 125 -0.03 -6.29 -5.42
N TYR A 126 0.96 -5.66 -6.06
CA TYR A 126 1.44 -4.34 -5.65
C TYR A 126 0.37 -3.23 -5.73
N LEU A 127 -0.59 -3.32 -6.68
CA LEU A 127 -1.73 -2.41 -6.73
C LEU A 127 -2.74 -2.71 -5.64
N SER A 128 -2.94 -3.99 -5.31
CA SER A 128 -3.79 -4.40 -4.19
C SER A 128 -3.24 -3.87 -2.86
N GLU A 129 -1.93 -3.91 -2.65
CA GLU A 129 -1.26 -3.31 -1.47
C GLU A 129 -1.49 -1.80 -1.37
N ALA A 130 -1.24 -1.06 -2.47
CA ALA A 130 -1.45 0.39 -2.50
C ALA A 130 -2.95 0.76 -2.40
N GLY A 131 -3.82 -0.03 -3.01
CA GLY A 131 -5.27 0.15 -2.98
C GLY A 131 -5.85 -0.05 -1.59
N ALA A 132 -5.31 -0.99 -0.80
CA ALA A 132 -5.71 -1.16 0.60
C ALA A 132 -5.35 0.07 1.44
N SER A 133 -4.15 0.64 1.25
CA SER A 133 -3.76 1.89 1.90
C SER A 133 -4.64 3.07 1.47
N LEU A 134 -5.04 3.12 0.20
CA LEU A 134 -5.95 4.15 -0.32
C LEU A 134 -7.34 4.06 0.34
N VAL A 135 -7.91 2.85 0.41
CA VAL A 135 -9.21 2.59 1.07
C VAL A 135 -9.13 2.94 2.56
N ASP A 136 -8.07 2.52 3.25
CA ASP A 136 -7.81 2.84 4.66
C ASP A 136 -7.80 4.36 4.91
N GLN A 137 -7.04 5.11 4.11
CA GLN A 137 -6.92 6.56 4.22
C GLN A 137 -8.26 7.25 3.93
N LYS A 138 -8.97 6.84 2.87
CA LYS A 138 -10.24 7.47 2.48
C LYS A 138 -11.35 7.23 3.51
N LEU A 139 -11.31 6.10 4.23
CA LEU A 139 -12.24 5.78 5.31
C LEU A 139 -11.78 6.27 6.69
N ASN A 140 -10.54 6.74 6.82
CA ASN A 140 -9.91 7.10 8.09
C ASN A 140 -9.88 5.92 9.09
N LEU A 141 -9.51 4.73 8.61
CA LEU A 141 -9.35 3.56 9.46
C LEU A 141 -8.00 3.60 10.19
N ASN A 142 -6.94 4.07 9.52
CA ASN A 142 -5.61 4.30 10.08
C ASN A 142 -4.96 3.02 10.65
N ILE A 143 -5.17 1.88 9.98
CA ILE A 143 -4.61 0.57 10.36
C ILE A 143 -3.67 0.01 9.30
N VAL A 144 -3.74 0.45 8.04
CA VAL A 144 -2.78 0.06 7.00
C VAL A 144 -1.57 0.99 7.07
N PRO A 145 -0.34 0.49 7.31
CA PRO A 145 0.85 1.32 7.17
C PRO A 145 0.89 1.89 5.76
N LYS A 146 1.09 3.21 5.64
CA LYS A 146 0.98 3.95 4.38
C LYS A 146 1.77 3.23 3.28
N THR A 147 1.07 2.92 2.18
CA THR A 147 1.62 2.14 1.08
C THR A 147 1.32 2.83 -0.25
N LYS A 148 2.35 3.13 -1.05
CA LYS A 148 2.19 3.69 -2.40
C LYS A 148 3.00 2.89 -3.43
N VAL A 149 2.68 3.09 -4.71
CA VAL A 149 3.44 2.53 -5.83
C VAL A 149 4.69 3.38 -6.03
N VAL A 150 5.86 2.73 -5.98
CA VAL A 150 7.17 3.40 -6.19
C VAL A 150 7.97 2.67 -7.25
N LYS A 151 9.04 3.31 -7.72
CA LYS A 151 10.06 2.69 -8.56
C LYS A 151 11.41 2.72 -7.87
N LEU A 152 12.01 1.58 -7.59
CA LEU A 152 13.34 1.48 -6.98
C LEU A 152 14.27 0.61 -7.83
N ALA A 153 15.56 0.92 -7.82
CA ALA A 153 16.60 0.07 -8.42
C ALA A 153 17.62 -0.29 -7.33
N SER A 154 17.95 -1.57 -7.18
CA SER A 154 19.00 -2.03 -6.26
C SER A 154 19.68 -3.27 -6.82
N GLU A 155 20.99 -3.42 -6.61
CA GLU A 155 21.73 -4.62 -7.02
C GLU A 155 21.21 -5.92 -6.36
N THR A 156 20.53 -5.81 -5.21
CA THR A 156 19.95 -6.93 -4.48
C THR A 156 18.63 -7.44 -5.04
N PHE A 157 17.96 -6.69 -5.92
CA PHE A 157 16.74 -7.16 -6.58
C PHE A 157 17.04 -8.20 -7.66
N ASN A 158 16.04 -9.00 -8.03
CA ASN A 158 16.21 -10.05 -9.01
C ASN A 158 16.08 -9.54 -10.45
N TYR A 159 17.21 -9.40 -11.16
CA TYR A 159 17.26 -8.98 -12.56
C TYR A 159 17.70 -10.09 -13.50
N THR A 160 17.28 -10.00 -14.76
CA THR A 160 17.79 -10.87 -15.82
C THR A 160 19.30 -10.71 -16.00
N ALA A 161 19.98 -11.76 -16.48
CA ALA A 161 21.40 -11.69 -16.78
C ALA A 161 21.71 -10.58 -17.81
N ILE A 162 20.79 -10.36 -18.76
CA ILE A 162 20.90 -9.32 -19.79
C ILE A 162 20.88 -7.93 -19.16
N ASP A 163 19.98 -7.66 -18.21
CA ASP A 163 19.90 -6.35 -17.55
C ASP A 163 21.15 -6.07 -16.70
N LYS A 164 21.63 -7.08 -15.98
CA LYS A 164 22.89 -6.98 -15.21
C LYS A 164 24.08 -6.69 -16.13
N MET A 165 24.18 -7.38 -17.27
CA MET A 165 25.24 -7.14 -18.27
C MET A 165 25.14 -5.73 -18.88
N LYS A 166 23.94 -5.30 -19.31
CA LYS A 166 23.73 -3.95 -19.87
C LYS A 166 24.12 -2.86 -18.88
N ALA A 167 23.74 -2.99 -17.61
CA ALA A 167 24.10 -2.04 -16.56
C ALA A 167 25.63 -1.93 -16.40
N ARG A 168 26.33 -3.06 -16.33
CA ARG A 168 27.80 -3.12 -16.25
C ARG A 168 28.47 -2.51 -17.48
N THR A 169 28.02 -2.87 -18.68
CA THR A 169 28.58 -2.36 -19.94
C THR A 169 28.42 -0.85 -20.04
N LYS A 170 27.24 -0.30 -19.71
CA LYS A 170 27.02 1.15 -19.71
C LYS A 170 27.89 1.87 -18.68
N LYS A 171 28.04 1.31 -17.47
CA LYS A 171 28.92 1.85 -16.43
C LYS A 171 30.38 1.87 -16.90
N ASN A 172 30.84 0.79 -17.52
CA ASN A 172 32.20 0.71 -18.09
C ASN A 172 32.43 1.69 -19.24
N ILE A 173 31.47 1.85 -20.14
CA ILE A 173 31.56 2.82 -21.25
C ILE A 173 31.57 4.26 -20.70
N MET A 174 30.74 4.58 -19.70
CA MET A 174 30.77 5.89 -19.07
C MET A 174 32.13 6.19 -18.44
N ASN A 175 32.71 5.22 -17.72
CA ASN A 175 34.01 5.38 -17.07
C ASN A 175 35.17 5.48 -18.07
N ARG A 176 35.09 4.81 -19.22
CA ARG A 176 36.16 4.77 -20.23
C ARG A 176 36.05 5.85 -21.32
N VAL A 177 34.83 6.20 -21.71
CA VAL A 177 34.54 7.18 -22.78
C VAL A 177 33.38 8.09 -22.32
N PRO A 178 33.65 9.08 -21.46
CA PRO A 178 32.62 9.96 -20.92
C PRO A 178 31.81 10.71 -22.00
N ALA A 179 32.43 11.00 -23.15
CA ALA A 179 31.75 11.64 -24.29
C ALA A 179 30.58 10.79 -24.84
N VAL A 180 30.74 9.46 -24.89
CA VAL A 180 29.68 8.54 -25.32
C VAL A 180 28.73 8.26 -24.16
N GLY A 181 29.26 8.12 -22.95
CA GLY A 181 28.46 7.86 -21.75
C GLY A 181 27.42 8.93 -21.43
N ARG A 182 27.72 10.21 -21.69
CA ARG A 182 26.78 11.34 -21.54
C ARG A 182 25.51 11.23 -22.39
N HIS A 183 25.50 10.40 -23.43
CA HIS A 183 24.32 10.15 -24.26
C HIS A 183 23.41 9.03 -23.69
N PHE A 184 23.83 8.35 -22.63
CA PHE A 184 23.00 7.35 -21.98
C PHE A 184 21.96 8.01 -21.09
N HIS A 185 20.69 7.91 -21.48
CA HIS A 185 19.53 8.35 -20.69
C HIS A 185 19.39 7.62 -19.34
N ARG A 186 20.12 6.51 -19.12
CA ARG A 186 20.16 5.76 -17.87
C ARG A 186 21.45 4.98 -17.72
N ILE A 187 22.08 5.14 -16.56
CA ILE A 187 23.23 4.37 -16.07
C ILE A 187 22.74 3.53 -14.88
N GLY A 188 23.13 2.26 -14.80
CA GLY A 188 22.69 1.35 -13.74
C GLY A 188 21.52 0.44 -14.11
N LEU A 189 21.01 -0.28 -13.11
CA LEU A 189 19.92 -1.25 -13.25
C LEU A 189 18.57 -0.53 -13.51
N PRO A 190 17.65 -1.15 -14.27
CA PRO A 190 16.33 -0.55 -14.48
C PRO A 190 15.53 -0.53 -13.16
N PRO A 191 14.90 0.60 -12.77
CA PRO A 191 14.00 0.63 -11.62
C PRO A 191 12.82 -0.31 -11.82
N LYS A 192 12.54 -1.11 -10.80
CA LYS A 192 11.39 -1.99 -10.68
C LYS A 192 10.24 -1.22 -10.07
N VAL A 193 9.05 -1.36 -10.63
CA VAL A 193 7.81 -0.87 -10.03
C VAL A 193 7.34 -1.86 -8.96
N GLY A 194 6.85 -1.37 -7.84
CA GLY A 194 6.34 -2.21 -6.76
C GLY A 194 5.61 -1.39 -5.71
N SER A 195 5.04 -2.08 -4.72
CA SER A 195 4.47 -1.43 -3.55
C SER A 195 5.56 -1.15 -2.54
N PHE A 196 5.54 0.04 -1.96
CA PHE A 196 6.38 0.44 -0.85
C PHE A 196 5.49 0.76 0.34
N GLN A 197 5.58 -0.07 1.38
CA GLN A 197 4.83 0.05 2.62
C GLN A 197 5.75 0.54 3.73
N LEU A 198 5.31 1.50 4.54
CA LEU A 198 6.07 1.94 5.72
C LEU A 198 6.25 0.79 6.71
N PHE A 199 7.46 0.67 7.25
CA PHE A 199 7.76 -0.35 8.27
C PHE A 199 7.25 0.10 9.65
N VAL A 200 6.51 -0.77 10.33
CA VAL A 200 6.01 -0.51 11.69
C VAL A 200 6.88 -1.21 12.73
N THR A 201 7.27 -0.48 13.79
CA THR A 201 8.19 -0.97 14.82
C THR A 201 7.44 -1.38 16.10
N GLY A 202 7.91 -2.43 16.77
CA GLY A 202 7.33 -2.92 18.03
C GLY A 202 6.06 -3.78 17.87
N TYR A 203 5.66 -4.10 16.64
CA TYR A 203 4.53 -4.96 16.35
C TYR A 203 4.93 -6.45 16.32
N LYS A 204 3.98 -7.33 16.64
CA LYS A 204 4.09 -8.79 16.48
C LYS A 204 2.84 -9.35 15.81
N ASP A 205 2.93 -10.54 15.22
CA ASP A 205 1.82 -11.27 14.63
C ASP A 205 0.62 -11.28 15.59
N ALA A 206 -0.59 -11.02 15.09
CA ALA A 206 -1.77 -10.94 15.95
C ALA A 206 -2.01 -12.24 16.71
N ASP A 207 -1.76 -13.39 16.07
CA ASP A 207 -1.83 -14.70 16.69
C ASP A 207 -0.95 -14.84 17.94
N TYR A 208 0.22 -14.18 18.00
CA TYR A 208 1.06 -14.16 19.20
C TYR A 208 0.37 -13.46 20.38
N TRP A 209 -0.28 -12.33 20.12
CA TRP A 209 -0.94 -11.54 21.17
C TRP A 209 -2.31 -12.11 21.55
N LEU A 210 -3.10 -12.58 20.59
CA LEU A 210 -4.38 -13.22 20.85
C LEU A 210 -4.23 -14.42 21.80
N ARG A 211 -3.22 -15.28 21.56
CA ARG A 211 -2.90 -16.39 22.47
C ARG A 211 -2.51 -15.95 23.89
N LYS A 212 -1.95 -14.75 24.05
CA LYS A 212 -1.69 -14.17 25.38
C LYS A 212 -2.96 -13.65 26.03
N PHE A 213 -3.81 -12.96 25.27
CA PHE A 213 -5.06 -12.39 25.77
C PHE A 213 -6.08 -13.46 26.19
N ASP A 214 -5.99 -14.67 25.64
CA ASP A 214 -6.76 -15.83 26.11
C ASP A 214 -6.36 -16.29 27.52
N ASN A 215 -5.10 -16.06 27.92
CA ASN A 215 -4.58 -16.43 29.25
C ASN A 215 -4.64 -15.27 30.26
N GLU A 216 -4.40 -14.04 29.80
CA GLU A 216 -4.39 -12.82 30.62
C GLU A 216 -5.30 -11.78 29.97
N ALA A 217 -6.47 -11.57 30.57
CA ALA A 217 -7.45 -10.63 30.04
C ALA A 217 -6.89 -9.20 30.03
N LEU A 218 -7.12 -8.51 28.90
CA LEU A 218 -6.80 -7.09 28.78
C LEU A 218 -7.63 -6.26 29.78
N PRO A 219 -7.08 -5.15 30.31
CA PRO A 219 -7.89 -4.16 31.01
C PRO A 219 -9.08 -3.72 30.16
N GLU A 220 -10.23 -3.45 30.78
CA GLU A 220 -11.49 -3.20 30.06
C GLU A 220 -11.37 -2.08 29.02
N SER A 221 -10.73 -0.96 29.37
CA SER A 221 -10.50 0.16 28.45
C SER A 221 -9.66 -0.24 27.22
N THR A 222 -8.62 -1.06 27.42
CA THR A 222 -7.79 -1.61 26.34
C THR A 222 -8.55 -2.63 25.50
N SER A 223 -9.38 -3.47 26.12
CA SER A 223 -10.23 -4.45 25.44
C SER A 223 -11.23 -3.77 24.51
N VAL A 224 -11.87 -2.69 24.97
CA VAL A 224 -12.75 -1.85 24.16
C VAL A 224 -11.98 -1.21 22.99
N HIS A 225 -10.82 -0.60 23.26
CA HIS A 225 -10.01 -0.01 22.20
C HIS A 225 -9.54 -1.03 21.17
N PHE A 226 -9.14 -2.22 21.61
CA PHE A 226 -8.78 -3.34 20.74
C PHE A 226 -9.96 -3.77 19.88
N GLN A 227 -11.16 -3.85 20.44
CA GLN A 227 -12.38 -4.17 19.69
C GLN A 227 -12.63 -3.14 18.59
N ASN A 228 -12.48 -1.85 18.88
CA ASN A 228 -12.70 -0.79 17.89
C ASN A 228 -11.67 -0.87 16.75
N LEU A 229 -10.40 -1.16 17.05
CA LEU A 229 -9.36 -1.40 16.05
C LEU A 229 -9.64 -2.66 15.22
N PHE A 230 -10.13 -3.72 15.87
CA PHE A 230 -10.51 -4.97 15.21
C PHE A 230 -11.66 -4.75 14.23
N GLU A 231 -12.67 -3.96 14.60
CA GLU A 231 -13.77 -3.60 13.70
C GLU A 231 -13.27 -2.83 12.47
N ARG A 232 -12.28 -1.94 12.62
CA ARG A 232 -11.64 -1.27 11.48
C ARG A 232 -10.97 -2.27 10.52
N LEU A 233 -10.31 -3.30 11.05
CA LEU A 233 -9.73 -4.38 10.24
C LEU A 233 -10.81 -5.14 9.48
N VAL A 234 -11.93 -5.46 10.15
CA VAL A 234 -13.10 -6.12 9.54
C VAL A 234 -13.65 -5.28 8.38
N ILE A 235 -13.87 -3.98 8.59
CA ILE A 235 -14.39 -3.08 7.56
C ILE A 235 -13.45 -3.03 6.36
N LEU A 236 -12.13 -2.86 6.59
CA LEU A 236 -11.14 -2.84 5.53
C LEU A 236 -11.19 -4.14 4.70
N ASP A 237 -11.00 -5.28 5.35
CA ASP A 237 -10.90 -6.57 4.69
C ASP A 237 -12.17 -6.93 3.93
N TYR A 238 -13.34 -6.56 4.47
CA TYR A 238 -14.61 -6.84 3.85
C TYR A 238 -14.84 -5.98 2.60
N ILE A 239 -14.54 -4.66 2.66
CA ILE A 239 -14.66 -3.75 1.50
C ILE A 239 -13.76 -4.22 0.36
N ILE A 240 -12.48 -4.49 0.64
CA ILE A 240 -11.52 -4.90 -0.39
C ILE A 240 -11.68 -6.38 -0.78
N ARG A 241 -12.56 -7.13 -0.09
CA ARG A 241 -12.70 -8.59 -0.15
C ARG A 241 -11.33 -9.28 -0.14
N ASN A 242 -10.59 -9.10 0.95
CA ASN A 242 -9.30 -9.74 1.14
C ASN A 242 -9.47 -11.27 1.11
N THR A 243 -8.61 -11.94 0.36
CA THR A 243 -8.65 -13.40 0.14
C THR A 243 -7.56 -14.15 0.91
N ASP A 244 -6.76 -13.44 1.71
CA ASP A 244 -5.58 -13.98 2.40
C ASP A 244 -5.36 -13.44 3.82
N ARG A 245 -6.41 -13.00 4.50
CA ARG A 245 -6.26 -12.56 5.90
C ARG A 245 -6.22 -13.75 6.85
N GLY A 246 -5.02 -14.24 7.12
CA GLY A 246 -4.67 -15.08 8.28
C GLY A 246 -4.35 -14.24 9.53
N ASN A 247 -4.28 -14.86 10.72
CA ASN A 247 -3.91 -14.18 11.97
C ASN A 247 -2.40 -13.85 12.10
N ASP A 248 -1.62 -14.32 11.14
CA ASP A 248 -0.22 -13.98 10.88
C ASP A 248 -0.06 -12.77 9.94
N ASN A 249 -1.12 -12.39 9.22
CA ASN A 249 -1.11 -11.30 8.23
C ASN A 249 -1.68 -9.98 8.77
N TRP A 250 -1.86 -9.84 10.07
CA TRP A 250 -2.07 -8.55 10.72
C TRP A 250 -1.32 -8.56 12.04
N LEU A 251 -0.89 -7.39 12.47
CA LEU A 251 0.00 -7.25 13.61
C LEU A 251 -0.67 -6.50 14.74
N ILE A 252 -0.28 -6.82 15.97
CA ILE A 252 -0.67 -6.10 17.17
C ILE A 252 0.60 -5.54 17.84
N LYS A 253 0.55 -4.28 18.24
CA LYS A 253 1.49 -3.67 19.16
C LYS A 253 0.76 -3.44 20.47
N TYR A 254 1.30 -3.97 21.57
CA TYR A 254 0.75 -3.79 22.91
C TYR A 254 1.86 -3.37 23.86
N GLU A 255 1.72 -2.18 24.42
CA GLU A 255 2.62 -1.58 25.41
C GLU A 255 1.89 -1.56 26.75
N THR A 256 2.38 -2.34 27.71
CA THR A 256 1.86 -2.35 29.09
C THR A 256 2.13 -1.01 29.75
N ALA A 257 1.28 -0.61 30.70
CA ALA A 257 1.55 0.56 31.53
C ALA A 257 2.94 0.44 32.16
N ALA A 258 3.84 1.39 31.86
CA ALA A 258 5.10 1.50 32.57
C ALA A 258 4.84 2.24 33.88
N ALA A 259 5.41 1.74 34.99
CA ALA A 259 5.50 2.54 36.20
C ALA A 259 6.40 3.74 35.88
N GLY A 260 5.90 4.95 36.12
CA GLY A 260 6.70 6.16 35.99
C GLY A 260 7.99 6.07 36.82
N THR A 261 9.03 6.77 36.39
CA THR A 261 10.22 6.96 37.23
C THR A 261 9.81 7.72 38.50
N PRO A 262 10.29 7.36 39.70
CA PRO A 262 9.73 7.84 40.99
C PRO A 262 9.93 9.33 41.31
N ASP A 263 10.34 10.17 40.36
CA ASP A 263 10.91 11.50 40.62
C ASP A 263 10.09 12.68 40.07
N GLU A 264 8.90 12.45 39.51
CA GLU A 264 7.98 13.54 39.13
C GLU A 264 6.59 13.30 39.71
N GLY A 265 6.13 14.23 40.56
CA GLY A 265 4.97 14.06 41.43
C GLY A 265 3.65 13.70 40.74
N TRP A 266 2.79 13.01 41.51
CA TRP A 266 1.44 12.55 41.13
C TRP A 266 1.40 11.68 39.86
N ASP A 267 2.27 10.65 39.84
CA ASP A 267 2.35 9.51 38.92
C ASP A 267 1.09 9.28 38.06
N MET A 268 1.07 9.88 36.88
CA MET A 268 0.15 9.49 35.82
C MET A 268 0.55 8.09 35.35
N ILE A 269 -0.13 7.05 35.83
CA ILE A 269 -0.03 5.71 35.25
C ILE A 269 -0.39 5.85 33.77
N GLU A 270 0.58 5.69 32.86
CA GLU A 270 0.28 5.68 31.43
C GLU A 270 -0.64 4.51 31.14
N ASN A 271 -1.84 4.79 30.63
CA ASN A 271 -2.76 3.74 30.23
C ASN A 271 -2.09 2.85 29.15
N PRO A 272 -2.24 1.52 29.26
CA PRO A 272 -1.66 0.61 28.30
C PRO A 272 -2.18 0.88 26.89
N ARG A 273 -1.27 0.93 25.92
CA ARG A 273 -1.57 1.30 24.52
C ARG A 273 -1.60 0.05 23.66
N ILE A 274 -2.65 -0.09 22.85
CA ILE A 274 -2.79 -1.17 21.88
C ILE A 274 -3.02 -0.59 20.48
N SER A 275 -2.46 -1.23 19.46
CA SER A 275 -2.59 -0.80 18.06
C SER A 275 -2.58 -2.00 17.12
N ILE A 276 -3.32 -1.91 16.01
CA ILE A 276 -3.36 -2.91 14.94
C ILE A 276 -2.67 -2.35 13.69
N ALA A 277 -1.91 -3.20 12.99
CA ALA A 277 -1.40 -2.91 11.65
C ALA A 277 -1.86 -4.00 10.65
N ALA A 278 -2.63 -3.62 9.63
CA ALA A 278 -3.06 -4.48 8.55
C ALA A 278 -2.01 -4.52 7.43
N ILE A 279 -1.19 -5.57 7.41
CA ILE A 279 -0.10 -5.76 6.44
C ILE A 279 -0.45 -6.82 5.39
N ASP A 280 0.37 -6.98 4.36
CA ASP A 280 0.22 -8.03 3.34
C ASP A 280 -1.17 -8.07 2.67
N ASN A 281 -1.56 -6.93 2.08
CA ASN A 281 -2.85 -6.74 1.42
C ASN A 281 -2.80 -7.05 -0.08
N GLY A 282 -1.75 -7.75 -0.55
CA GLY A 282 -1.50 -7.99 -1.98
C GLY A 282 -2.48 -8.94 -2.68
N LEU A 283 -3.43 -9.54 -1.95
CA LEU A 283 -4.35 -10.55 -2.47
C LEU A 283 -5.80 -10.17 -2.14
N ALA A 284 -6.18 -8.95 -2.52
CA ALA A 284 -7.52 -8.38 -2.41
C ALA A 284 -8.02 -7.87 -3.77
N PHE A 285 -9.16 -7.17 -3.79
CA PHE A 285 -9.83 -6.64 -4.98
C PHE A 285 -10.13 -7.70 -6.05
N PRO A 286 -10.86 -8.78 -5.71
CA PRO A 286 -11.25 -9.78 -6.70
C PRO A 286 -12.27 -9.22 -7.71
N PHE A 287 -12.19 -9.66 -8.96
CA PHE A 287 -13.13 -9.29 -10.02
C PHE A 287 -14.42 -10.13 -10.00
N LYS A 288 -14.48 -11.17 -9.16
CA LYS A 288 -15.68 -11.94 -8.87
C LYS A 288 -15.58 -12.51 -7.45
N HIS A 289 -16.69 -12.83 -6.82
CA HIS A 289 -16.61 -13.59 -5.56
C HIS A 289 -16.00 -14.98 -5.80
N PRO A 290 -15.27 -15.54 -4.82
CA PRO A 290 -14.66 -16.86 -4.97
C PRO A 290 -15.70 -17.95 -5.27
N ASP A 291 -15.31 -18.93 -6.07
CA ASP A 291 -16.17 -20.09 -6.38
C ASP A 291 -16.27 -21.00 -5.13
N GLU A 292 -17.39 -21.70 -4.92
CA GLU A 292 -17.72 -22.43 -3.68
C GLU A 292 -16.65 -23.46 -3.23
N TRP A 293 -15.91 -24.05 -4.16
CA TRP A 293 -14.83 -25.01 -3.86
C TRP A 293 -13.52 -24.35 -3.36
N ARG A 294 -13.44 -23.01 -3.37
CA ARG A 294 -12.36 -22.20 -2.78
C ARG A 294 -12.92 -20.96 -2.11
N THR A 295 -13.23 -21.06 -0.83
CA THR A 295 -13.99 -20.02 -0.11
C THR A 295 -13.19 -18.81 0.34
N TYR A 296 -11.86 -18.91 0.45
CA TYR A 296 -10.95 -17.87 0.99
C TYR A 296 -11.57 -17.12 2.18
N PRO A 297 -11.74 -17.81 3.32
CA PRO A 297 -12.43 -17.24 4.46
C PRO A 297 -11.60 -16.16 5.15
N TYR A 298 -12.26 -15.29 5.89
CA TYR A 298 -11.60 -14.36 6.79
C TYR A 298 -11.24 -15.08 8.09
N HIS A 299 -9.96 -15.30 8.39
CA HIS A 299 -9.58 -16.08 9.58
C HIS A 299 -9.98 -15.41 10.89
N TRP A 300 -10.09 -14.08 10.91
CA TRP A 300 -10.59 -13.36 12.07
C TRP A 300 -12.06 -13.66 12.40
N ALA A 301 -12.85 -14.23 11.48
CA ALA A 301 -14.27 -14.54 11.72
C ALA A 301 -14.47 -15.63 12.79
N TRP A 302 -13.41 -16.41 13.09
CA TRP A 302 -13.43 -17.42 14.15
C TRP A 302 -13.06 -16.87 15.54
N LEU A 303 -12.62 -15.62 15.63
CA LEU A 303 -12.23 -15.00 16.89
C LEU A 303 -13.45 -14.62 17.73
N SER A 304 -13.28 -14.58 19.05
CA SER A 304 -14.36 -14.16 19.97
C SER A 304 -14.81 -12.72 19.71
N GLN A 305 -13.88 -11.86 19.29
CA GLN A 305 -14.12 -10.47 18.89
C GLN A 305 -15.11 -10.36 17.71
N ALA A 306 -15.14 -11.34 16.80
CA ALA A 306 -16.04 -11.35 15.65
C ALA A 306 -17.50 -11.65 16.01
N LYS A 307 -17.76 -12.15 17.22
CA LYS A 307 -19.12 -12.43 17.73
C LYS A 307 -19.78 -11.21 18.37
N LYS A 308 -19.00 -10.16 18.67
CA LYS A 308 -19.53 -8.92 19.25
C LYS A 308 -20.19 -8.07 18.15
N PRO A 309 -21.38 -7.49 18.38
CA PRO A 309 -21.98 -6.52 17.47
C PRO A 309 -21.04 -5.34 17.18
N PHE A 310 -21.12 -4.78 15.98
CA PHE A 310 -20.37 -3.57 15.64
C PHE A 310 -20.69 -2.44 16.62
N SER A 311 -19.65 -1.78 17.12
CA SER A 311 -19.76 -0.63 18.02
C SER A 311 -20.43 0.58 17.36
N GLN A 312 -20.92 1.50 18.20
CA GLN A 312 -21.38 2.79 17.71
C GLN A 312 -20.22 3.62 17.12
N GLU A 313 -18.99 3.48 17.63
CA GLU A 313 -17.81 4.19 17.12
C GLU A 313 -17.56 3.86 15.64
N ILE A 314 -17.50 2.58 15.28
CA ILE A 314 -17.26 2.20 13.89
C ILE A 314 -18.41 2.62 13.00
N LYS A 315 -19.65 2.53 13.50
CA LYS A 315 -20.86 2.96 12.77
C LYS A 315 -20.79 4.45 12.45
N ASP A 316 -20.50 5.30 13.44
CA ASP A 316 -20.38 6.74 13.25
C ASP A 316 -19.23 7.10 12.32
N LEU A 317 -18.13 6.34 12.36
CA LEU A 317 -16.96 6.57 11.52
C LEU A 317 -17.22 6.26 10.03
N VAL A 318 -17.85 5.12 9.72
CA VAL A 318 -17.90 4.60 8.34
C VAL A 318 -19.27 4.71 7.69
N TYR A 319 -20.37 4.61 8.44
CA TYR A 319 -21.71 4.56 7.87
C TYR A 319 -22.05 5.81 7.03
N PRO A 320 -21.83 7.06 7.50
CA PRO A 320 -22.14 8.26 6.71
C PRO A 320 -21.37 8.32 5.38
N LYS A 321 -20.15 7.76 5.34
CA LYS A 321 -19.32 7.69 4.13
C LYS A 321 -19.85 6.64 3.16
N LEU A 322 -20.13 5.43 3.67
CA LEU A 322 -20.58 4.31 2.84
C LEU A 322 -22.01 4.51 2.32
N ASP A 323 -22.83 5.32 2.99
CA ASP A 323 -24.18 5.69 2.55
C ASP A 323 -24.22 6.77 1.45
N SER A 324 -23.14 7.55 1.31
CA SER A 324 -23.02 8.56 0.25
C SER A 324 -22.59 7.92 -1.08
N ALA A 325 -23.45 8.06 -2.09
CA ALA A 325 -23.14 7.63 -3.45
C ALA A 325 -21.93 8.39 -4.02
N GLU A 326 -21.78 9.67 -3.66
CA GLU A 326 -20.66 10.52 -4.06
C GLU A 326 -19.34 10.02 -3.46
N PHE A 327 -19.33 9.64 -2.18
CA PHE A 327 -18.15 9.07 -1.54
C PHE A 327 -17.74 7.75 -2.18
N VAL A 328 -18.69 6.83 -2.41
CA VAL A 328 -18.42 5.52 -3.02
C VAL A 328 -17.94 5.68 -4.46
N GLN A 329 -18.54 6.59 -5.22
CA GLN A 329 -18.10 6.91 -6.58
C GLN A 329 -16.67 7.50 -6.58
N GLY A 330 -16.40 8.46 -5.70
CA GLY A 330 -15.06 9.03 -5.55
C GLY A 330 -14.02 8.00 -5.12
N LEU A 331 -14.39 7.00 -4.30
CA LEU A 331 -13.49 5.90 -3.96
C LEU A 331 -13.17 5.03 -5.18
N CYS A 332 -14.17 4.73 -6.01
CA CYS A 332 -13.97 3.98 -7.25
C CYS A 332 -13.08 4.76 -8.24
N GLU A 333 -13.23 6.08 -8.31
CA GLU A 333 -12.41 6.95 -9.17
C GLU A 333 -10.95 7.00 -8.71
N ASP A 334 -10.70 7.12 -7.41
CA ASP A 334 -9.33 7.09 -6.87
C ASP A 334 -8.66 5.73 -7.13
N LEU A 335 -9.39 4.62 -6.98
CA LEU A 335 -8.90 3.29 -7.33
C LEU A 335 -8.67 3.12 -8.83
N TYR A 336 -9.50 3.75 -9.66
CA TYR A 336 -9.32 3.74 -11.12
C TYR A 336 -8.02 4.46 -11.50
N GLU A 337 -7.77 5.64 -10.94
CA GLU A 337 -6.53 6.39 -11.18
C GLU A 337 -5.29 5.61 -10.71
N LEU A 338 -5.38 4.88 -9.60
CA LEU A 338 -4.31 4.00 -9.16
C LEU A 338 -4.10 2.81 -10.13
N PHE A 339 -5.16 2.10 -10.50
CA PHE A 339 -5.05 0.82 -11.21
C PHE A 339 -4.75 1.00 -12.71
N ARG A 340 -5.22 2.10 -13.33
CA ARG A 340 -5.03 2.39 -14.77
C ARG A 340 -3.56 2.56 -15.19
N HIS A 341 -2.66 2.78 -14.24
CA HIS A 341 -1.23 2.91 -14.50
C HIS A 341 -0.54 1.58 -14.78
N ASP A 342 -1.20 0.46 -14.50
CA ASP A 342 -0.66 -0.85 -14.84
C ASP A 342 -0.72 -1.11 -16.34
N LYS A 343 0.37 -1.68 -16.90
CA LYS A 343 0.43 -2.03 -18.33
C LYS A 343 -0.58 -3.11 -18.72
N GLY A 344 -0.99 -3.96 -17.79
CA GLY A 344 -1.99 -5.00 -17.98
C GLY A 344 -3.38 -4.59 -17.55
N PHE A 345 -3.63 -3.29 -17.32
CA PHE A 345 -4.94 -2.81 -16.92
C PHE A 345 -6.01 -3.10 -17.98
N ASP A 346 -7.10 -3.72 -17.55
CA ASP A 346 -8.30 -3.95 -18.35
C ASP A 346 -9.50 -3.29 -17.67
N LYS A 347 -10.12 -2.33 -18.36
CA LYS A 347 -11.23 -1.54 -17.81
C LYS A 347 -12.44 -2.41 -17.48
N ALA A 348 -12.73 -3.42 -18.30
CA ALA A 348 -13.88 -4.29 -18.05
C ALA A 348 -13.70 -5.13 -16.78
N THR A 349 -12.49 -5.64 -16.54
CA THR A 349 -12.12 -6.35 -15.32
C THR A 349 -12.15 -5.42 -14.11
N PHE A 350 -11.67 -4.19 -14.24
CA PHE A 350 -11.76 -3.18 -13.19
C PHE A 350 -13.20 -2.89 -12.76
N GLU A 351 -14.12 -2.72 -13.71
CA GLU A 351 -15.55 -2.51 -13.40
C GLU A 351 -16.16 -3.70 -12.64
N LYS A 352 -15.70 -4.92 -12.93
CA LYS A 352 -16.10 -6.11 -12.16
C LYS A 352 -15.53 -6.10 -10.74
N GLN A 353 -14.29 -5.67 -10.54
CA GLN A 353 -13.71 -5.47 -9.19
C GLN A 353 -14.56 -4.46 -8.39
N MET A 354 -14.93 -3.34 -9.01
CA MET A 354 -15.77 -2.33 -8.36
C MET A 354 -17.20 -2.82 -8.12
N SER A 355 -17.73 -3.70 -8.97
CA SER A 355 -19.04 -4.36 -8.76
C SER A 355 -19.03 -5.25 -7.50
N VAL A 356 -17.96 -5.99 -7.29
CA VAL A 356 -17.76 -6.76 -6.05
C VAL A 356 -17.66 -5.82 -4.85
N MET A 357 -16.79 -4.80 -4.91
CA MET A 357 -16.59 -3.84 -3.81
C MET A 357 -17.91 -3.14 -3.41
N ARG A 358 -18.70 -2.67 -4.38
CA ARG A 358 -20.02 -2.08 -4.12
C ARG A 358 -20.98 -3.07 -3.44
N GLY A 359 -20.96 -4.34 -3.84
CA GLY A 359 -21.73 -5.39 -3.19
C GLY A 359 -21.31 -5.60 -1.72
N GLN A 360 -20.01 -5.56 -1.44
CA GLN A 360 -19.49 -5.61 -0.07
C GLN A 360 -19.97 -4.40 0.75
N ILE A 361 -19.90 -3.20 0.19
CA ILE A 361 -20.36 -1.96 0.84
C ILE A 361 -21.85 -2.06 1.22
N ILE A 362 -22.72 -2.56 0.34
CA ILE A 362 -24.15 -2.77 0.64
C ILE A 362 -24.35 -3.70 1.83
N ASN A 363 -23.58 -4.78 1.91
CA ASN A 363 -23.68 -5.72 3.02
C ASN A 363 -23.22 -5.08 4.33
N ILE A 364 -22.15 -4.26 4.32
CA ILE A 364 -21.72 -3.49 5.49
C ILE A 364 -22.81 -2.52 5.95
N GLN A 365 -23.39 -1.73 5.05
CA GLN A 365 -24.46 -0.78 5.40
C GLN A 365 -25.61 -1.48 6.12
N ARG A 366 -26.09 -2.60 5.57
CA ARG A 366 -27.15 -3.42 6.17
C ARG A 366 -26.74 -4.03 7.50
N ALA A 367 -25.50 -4.49 7.65
CA ALA A 367 -25.01 -5.03 8.92
C ALA A 367 -24.96 -3.97 10.02
N LEU A 368 -24.44 -2.78 9.72
CA LEU A 368 -24.35 -1.66 10.66
C LEU A 368 -25.73 -1.10 11.04
N GLN A 369 -26.67 -1.04 10.10
CA GLN A 369 -28.05 -0.63 10.39
C GLN A 369 -28.74 -1.60 11.36
N ASN A 370 -28.55 -2.91 11.16
CA ASN A 370 -29.22 -3.95 11.93
C ASN A 370 -28.46 -4.39 13.19
N GLY A 371 -27.36 -3.70 13.56
CA GLY A 371 -26.58 -4.03 14.75
C GLY A 371 -25.95 -5.42 14.71
N LYS A 372 -25.57 -5.90 13.52
CA LYS A 372 -24.92 -7.20 13.34
C LYS A 372 -23.47 -7.19 13.84
N SER A 373 -22.94 -8.37 14.10
CA SER A 373 -21.53 -8.65 14.37
C SER A 373 -20.74 -8.95 13.07
N PRO A 374 -19.39 -8.90 13.12
CA PRO A 374 -18.54 -9.33 12.02
C PRO A 374 -18.84 -10.76 11.52
N VAL A 375 -19.16 -11.71 12.41
CA VAL A 375 -19.49 -13.09 12.01
C VAL A 375 -20.83 -13.14 11.26
N GLU A 376 -21.82 -12.36 11.67
CA GLU A 376 -23.10 -12.29 10.97
C GLU A 376 -22.99 -11.54 9.63
N LEU A 377 -22.05 -10.60 9.50
CA LEU A 377 -21.73 -9.92 8.24
C LEU A 377 -21.18 -10.92 7.20
N VAL A 378 -20.24 -11.77 7.57
CA VAL A 378 -19.65 -12.76 6.62
C VAL A 378 -20.63 -13.86 6.24
N GLN A 379 -21.69 -14.07 7.04
CA GLN A 379 -22.81 -14.96 6.75
C GLN A 379 -23.89 -14.31 5.87
N MET A 380 -23.75 -13.04 5.48
CA MET A 380 -24.71 -12.41 4.58
C MET A 380 -24.59 -12.97 3.17
N PRO A 381 -25.71 -13.09 2.43
CA PRO A 381 -25.67 -13.47 1.02
C PRO A 381 -24.77 -12.53 0.21
N VAL A 382 -24.08 -13.12 -0.75
CA VAL A 382 -23.16 -12.40 -1.63
C VAL A 382 -23.93 -11.50 -2.59
N VAL A 383 -23.50 -10.24 -2.69
CA VAL A 383 -24.10 -9.23 -3.57
C VAL A 383 -23.05 -8.75 -4.58
N THR A 384 -23.47 -8.49 -5.80
CA THR A 384 -22.72 -7.73 -6.82
C THR A 384 -23.56 -6.58 -7.35
N VAL A 385 -22.93 -5.46 -7.68
CA VAL A 385 -23.62 -4.23 -8.10
C VAL A 385 -23.01 -3.72 -9.41
N GLU A 386 -23.68 -4.05 -10.50
CA GLU A 386 -23.25 -3.69 -11.85
C GLU A 386 -23.80 -2.35 -12.29
N ARG A 387 -23.01 -1.57 -13.03
CA ARG A 387 -23.46 -0.30 -13.61
C ARG A 387 -24.14 -0.58 -14.95
N THR A 388 -25.43 -0.25 -15.07
CA THR A 388 -26.27 -0.60 -16.22
C THR A 388 -26.32 0.47 -17.32
N SER A 389 -25.86 1.72 -17.08
CA SER A 389 -25.72 2.72 -18.16
C SER A 389 -24.66 3.80 -17.92
N ASN A 390 -24.11 4.33 -19.02
CA ASN A 390 -23.21 5.49 -19.07
C ASN A 390 -23.95 6.79 -19.44
N LEU A 391 -25.27 6.87 -19.20
CA LEU A 391 -26.00 8.12 -19.44
C LEU A 391 -25.44 9.21 -18.53
N VAL A 392 -25.05 10.32 -19.15
CA VAL A 392 -24.42 11.48 -18.50
C VAL A 392 -25.38 11.99 -17.41
N GLY A 393 -24.96 11.90 -16.14
CA GLY A 393 -25.62 12.54 -15.00
C GLY A 393 -26.05 11.62 -13.86
N TYR A 394 -26.48 10.37 -14.13
CA TYR A 394 -26.93 9.45 -13.07
C TYR A 394 -26.60 7.98 -13.40
N PRO A 395 -25.55 7.40 -12.80
CA PRO A 395 -25.28 5.98 -12.96
C PRO A 395 -26.45 5.16 -12.41
N ARG A 396 -27.08 4.35 -13.27
CA ARG A 396 -28.01 3.32 -12.80
C ARG A 396 -27.21 2.08 -12.40
N PHE A 397 -27.55 1.53 -11.25
CA PHE A 397 -26.94 0.32 -10.72
C PHE A 397 -27.99 -0.80 -10.63
N THR A 398 -27.58 -2.01 -11.01
CA THR A 398 -28.39 -3.21 -10.86
C THR A 398 -27.74 -4.08 -9.80
N GLN A 399 -28.50 -4.39 -8.75
CA GLN A 399 -28.09 -5.31 -7.71
C GLN A 399 -28.43 -6.73 -8.16
N SER A 400 -27.44 -7.61 -8.15
CA SER A 400 -27.63 -9.05 -8.33
C SER A 400 -27.31 -9.74 -7.02
N PHE A 401 -28.29 -10.48 -6.51
CA PHE A 401 -28.14 -11.35 -5.35
C PHE A 401 -27.80 -12.74 -5.83
N ALA A 402 -26.69 -13.30 -5.33
CA ALA A 402 -26.52 -14.74 -5.40
C ALA A 402 -27.47 -15.35 -4.36
N HIS A 403 -28.64 -15.82 -4.80
CA HIS A 403 -29.55 -16.65 -3.99
C HIS A 403 -28.92 -18.04 -3.78
N ARG A 404 -27.82 -18.11 -3.06
CA ARG A 404 -27.25 -19.36 -2.59
C ARG A 404 -26.82 -19.16 -1.15
N ALA A 405 -27.30 -20.05 -0.29
CA ALA A 405 -27.00 -19.99 1.14
C ALA A 405 -25.48 -19.94 1.33
N PRO A 406 -24.95 -19.02 2.14
CA PRO A 406 -23.57 -19.12 2.57
C PRO A 406 -23.43 -20.48 3.27
N PHE A 407 -22.50 -21.32 2.82
CA PHE A 407 -22.30 -22.67 3.36
C PHE A 407 -21.79 -22.68 4.82
N PHE A 408 -21.69 -21.51 5.46
CA PHE A 408 -21.50 -21.39 6.90
C PHE A 408 -22.85 -21.45 7.63
N SER A 409 -23.59 -22.55 7.47
CA SER A 409 -24.54 -22.98 8.49
C SER A 409 -23.77 -23.86 9.47
N TRP A 410 -23.45 -23.35 10.65
CA TRP A 410 -23.01 -24.22 11.76
C TRP A 410 -24.20 -24.46 12.68
N CYS A 411 -24.41 -25.75 13.01
CA CYS A 411 -25.16 -26.19 14.17
C CYS A 411 -24.53 -25.69 15.46
#